data_AF-A0A0J9CH47-F1
#
_entry.id   AF-A0A0J9CH47-F1
#
_cell.length_a   1.000
_cell.length_b   1.000
_cell.length_c   1.000
_cell.angle_alpha   90.00
_cell.angle_beta   90.00
_cell.angle_gamma   90.00
#
_symmetry.space_group_name_H-M   'P 1'
#
loop_
_entity.id
_entity.type
_entity.pdbx_description
1 polymer ?
#
loop_
_entity_poly.entity_id
_entity_poly.type
_entity_poly.pdbx_seq_one_letter_code
_entity_poly.pdbx_strand_id
1 'polypeptide(L)' 'MAYPIDEDRFVDICMKEIGEHDEVDEKVAQAVAITLNWAYYKSLIDSKQRG' A
#
# COMPACT_ATOMS: atom_id res chain seq x y z
N MET A 1 9.39 -9.65 6.64
CA MET A 1 8.55 -8.65 7.33
C MET A 1 7.21 -8.68 6.66
N ALA A 2 6.12 -8.94 7.39
CA ALA A 2 4.79 -8.81 6.83
C ALA A 2 4.40 -7.33 6.91
N TYR A 3 4.16 -6.71 5.76
CA TYR A 3 3.57 -5.39 5.72
C TYR A 3 2.10 -5.45 6.16
N PRO A 4 1.56 -4.38 6.76
CA PRO A 4 0.17 -4.37 7.21
C PRO A 4 -0.82 -4.45 6.04
N ILE A 5 -0.43 -3.97 4.85
CA ILE A 5 -1.21 -4.07 3.62
C ILE A 5 -0.58 -5.14 2.74
N ASP A 6 -1.40 -6.11 2.37
CA ASP A 6 -1.14 -7.02 1.25
C ASP A 6 -1.36 -6.23 -0.05
N GLU A 7 -0.27 -5.98 -0.77
CA GLU A 7 -0.26 -5.08 -1.93
C GLU A 7 -1.12 -5.62 -3.06
N ASP A 8 -1.01 -6.93 -3.38
CA ASP A 8 -1.78 -7.57 -4.45
C ASP A 8 -3.28 -7.51 -4.13
N ARG A 9 -3.64 -7.86 -2.89
CA ARG A 9 -5.04 -7.80 -2.46
C ARG A 9 -5.60 -6.38 -2.45
N PHE A 10 -4.78 -5.37 -2.13
CA PHE A 10 -5.19 -3.98 -2.18
C PHE A 10 -5.48 -3.54 -3.60
N VAL A 11 -4.59 -3.87 -4.54
CA VAL A 11 -4.74 -3.55 -5.96
C VAL A 11 -5.98 -4.23 -6.54
N ASP A 12 -6.21 -5.51 -6.24
CA ASP A 12 -7.40 -6.25 -6.67
C ASP A 12 -8.70 -5.58 -6.24
N ILE A 13 -8.76 -5.09 -4.99
CA ILE A 13 -9.92 -4.36 -4.48
C ILE A 13 -10.09 -3.05 -5.25
N CYS A 14 -9.02 -2.28 -5.46
CA CYS A 14 -9.08 -1.03 -6.21
C CYS A 14 -9.59 -1.23 -7.64
N MET A 15 -9.06 -2.23 -8.36
CA MET A 15 -9.46 -2.51 -9.73
C MET A 15 -10.94 -2.91 -9.82
N LYS A 16 -11.40 -3.72 -8.85
CA LYS A 16 -12.82 -4.13 -8.78
C LYS A 16 -13.77 -2.96 -8.51
N GLU A 17 -13.40 -2.01 -7.66
CA GLU A 17 -14.25 -0.85 -7.31
C GLU A 17 -14.25 0.23 -8.40
N ILE A 18 -13.14 0.40 -9.14
CA ILE A 18 -13.04 1.34 -10.26
C ILE A 18 -13.86 0.86 -11.46
N GLY A 19 -13.92 -0.46 -11.70
CA GLY A 19 -14.70 -1.05 -12.78
C GLY A 19 -13.94 -1.05 -14.11
N GLU A 20 -14.08 0.00 -14.91
CA GLU A 20 -13.23 0.18 -16.11
C GLU A 20 -11.93 0.87 -15.71
N HIS A 21 -10.82 0.13 -15.82
CA HIS A 21 -9.50 0.57 -15.41
C HIS A 21 -8.45 0.25 -16.49
N ASP A 22 -7.35 0.99 -16.48
CA ASP A 22 -6.19 0.73 -17.32
C ASP A 22 -4.92 0.41 -16.50
N GLU A 23 -3.80 0.26 -17.19
CA GLU A 23 -2.51 -0.05 -16.57
C GLU A 23 -2.02 1.06 -15.62
N VAL A 24 -2.45 2.31 -15.83
CA VAL A 24 -2.09 3.44 -14.97
C VAL A 24 -2.82 3.33 -13.64
N ASP A 25 -4.09 2.96 -13.64
CA ASP A 25 -4.87 2.74 -12.42
C ASP A 25 -4.24 1.67 -11.52
N GLU A 26 -3.81 0.56 -12.12
CA GLU A 26 -3.13 -0.53 -11.41
C GLU A 26 -1.82 -0.05 -10.77
N LYS A 27 -0.99 0.68 -11.53
CA LYS A 27 0.27 1.26 -11.03
C LYS A 27 0.04 2.27 -9.92
N VAL A 28 -1.03 3.06 -10.00
CA VAL A 28 -1.40 4.00 -8.95
C VAL A 28 -1.80 3.25 -7.68
N ALA A 29 -2.62 2.20 -7.77
CA ALA A 29 -2.99 1.38 -6.62
C ALA A 29 -1.76 0.72 -5.96
N GLN A 30 -0.83 0.19 -6.77
CA GLN A 30 0.44 -0.36 -6.29
C GLN A 30 1.27 0.70 -5.55
N ALA A 31 1.45 1.89 -6.15
CA ALA A 31 2.23 2.97 -5.55
C ALA A 31 1.64 3.43 -4.21
N VAL A 32 0.31 3.46 -4.09
CA VAL A 32 -0.40 3.79 -2.85
C VAL A 32 -0.12 2.74 -1.78
N ALA A 33 -0.28 1.45 -2.10
CA ALA A 33 -0.04 0.35 -1.15
C ALA A 33 1.40 0.38 -0.60
N ILE A 34 2.38 0.52 -1.50
CA ILE A 34 3.81 0.62 -1.16
C ILE A 34 4.05 1.83 -0.24
N THR A 35 3.49 3.00 -0.58
CA THR A 35 3.68 4.23 0.21
C THR A 35 3.12 4.09 1.61
N LEU A 36 1.94 3.50 1.76
CA LEU A 36 1.30 3.27 3.06
C LEU A 36 2.09 2.27 3.91
N ASN A 37 2.57 1.18 3.30
CA ASN A 37 3.45 0.20 3.94
C ASN A 37 4.75 0.84 4.43
N TRP A 38 5.35 1.70 3.61
CA TRP A 38 6.56 2.43 3.99
C TRP A 38 6.32 3.43 5.13
N ALA A 39 5.22 4.19 5.06
CA ALA A 39 4.84 5.13 6.12
C ALA A 39 4.61 4.42 7.46
N TYR A 40 3.93 3.27 7.45
CA TYR A 40 3.76 2.44 8.63
C TYR A 40 5.10 1.99 9.21
N TYR A 41 5.99 1.46 8.36
CA TYR A 41 7.29 0.98 8.81
C TYR A 41 8.15 2.10 9.39
N LYS A 42 8.16 3.28 8.76
CA LYS A 42 8.84 4.47 9.28
C LYS A 42 8.32 4.86 10.65
N SER A 43 7.00 4.84 10.86
CA SER A 43 6.40 5.13 12.17
C SER A 43 6.84 4.15 13.26
N LEU A 44 7.00 2.85 12.93
CA LEU A 44 7.49 1.85 13.87
C LEU A 44 8.96 2.10 14.26
N ILE A 45 9.80 2.51 13.30
CA ILE A 45 11.20 2.87 13.56
C ILE A 45 11.27 4.09 14.48
N ASP A 46 10.55 5.16 14.14
CA ASP A 46 10.54 6.41 14.91
C ASP A 46 10.03 6.19 16.34
N SER A 47 9.04 5.29 16.50
CA SER A 47 8.51 4.89 17.81
C SER A 47 9.54 4.15 18.66
N LYS A 48 10.32 3.25 18.06
CA LYS A 48 11.39 2.49 18.74
C LYS A 48 12.57 3.37 19.15
N GLN A 49 12.84 4.45 18.42
CA GLN A 49 13.94 5.38 18.74
C GLN A 49 13.62 6.35 19.88
N ARG A 50 12.34 6.49 20.26
CA ARG A 50 11.88 7.36 21.35
C ARG A 50 11.62 6.64 22.68
N GLY A 51 11.69 5.31 22.69
CA GLY A 51 11.48 4.46 23.85
C GLY A 51 12.75 4.14 24.63
#